data_AF-A0A2R6AS90-F1
#
_entry.id   AF-A0A2R6AS90-F1
#
_cell.length_a   1.000
_cell.length_b   1.000
_cell.length_c   1.000
_cell.angle_alpha   90.00
_cell.angle_beta   90.00
_cell.angle_gamma   90.00
#
_symmetry.space_group_name_H-M   'P 1'
#
loop_
_entity.id
_entity.type
_entity.pdbx_description
1 polymer ?
#
loop_
_entity_poly.entity_id
_entity_poly.type
_entity_poly.pdbx_seq_one_letter_code
_entity_poly.pdbx_strand_id
1 'polypeptide(L)'
;MRGCELDPLFERGERSVNLPLDVLPNLPPCFEETLLGDPKGAKKQFRCYHGYHVRVYDDHYEIHADKFDPRISPALHLMFDTPLMGVIVGYVLFKKLFGE
;
A
#
# COMPACT_ATOMS: atom_id res chain seq x y z
N MET A 1 0.86 -1.59 14.06
CA MET A 1 -0.40 -1.95 13.40
C MET A 1 -1.25 -2.68 14.43
N ARG A 2 -1.92 -1.95 15.32
CA ARG A 2 -2.90 -2.51 16.26
C ARG A 2 -4.04 -1.52 16.37
N GLY A 3 -5.27 -1.96 16.15
CA GLY A 3 -6.49 -1.17 16.29
C GLY A 3 -7.22 -0.82 14.99
N CYS A 4 -6.95 -1.53 13.88
CA CYS A 4 -7.85 -1.54 12.73
C CYS A 4 -8.63 -2.86 12.71
N GLU A 5 -9.90 -2.81 12.33
CA GLU A 5 -10.74 -4.00 12.14
C GLU A 5 -10.15 -4.98 11.12
N LEU A 6 -9.28 -4.49 10.23
CA LEU A 6 -8.62 -5.29 9.20
C LEU A 6 -7.32 -5.97 9.68
N ASP A 7 -6.80 -5.64 10.88
CA ASP A 7 -5.56 -6.25 11.40
C ASP A 7 -5.60 -7.80 11.39
N PRO A 8 -6.71 -8.48 11.74
CA PRO A 8 -6.79 -9.94 11.74
C PRO A 8 -6.75 -10.59 10.35
N LEU A 9 -6.86 -9.82 9.27
CA LEU A 9 -6.86 -10.33 7.89
C LEU A 9 -5.46 -10.63 7.35
N PHE A 10 -4.41 -10.16 8.04
CA PHE A 10 -3.03 -10.33 7.61
C PHE A 10 -2.37 -11.49 8.36
N GLU A 11 -1.76 -12.43 7.62
CA GLU A 11 -0.92 -13.43 8.26
C GLU A 11 0.38 -12.79 8.78
N ARG A 12 1.06 -13.49 9.69
CA ARG A 12 2.28 -12.96 10.32
C ARG A 12 3.35 -12.69 9.26
N GLY A 13 3.68 -11.41 9.07
CA GLY A 13 4.72 -10.96 8.14
C GLY A 13 4.19 -10.52 6.78
N GLU A 14 2.89 -10.72 6.51
CA GLU A 14 2.24 -10.16 5.35
C GLU A 14 1.97 -8.67 5.53
N ARG A 15 1.99 -7.94 4.41
CA ARG A 15 1.64 -6.52 4.33
C ARG A 15 0.58 -6.24 3.27
N SER A 16 0.11 -7.29 2.61
CA SER A 16 -0.86 -7.25 1.54
C SER A 16 -1.70 -8.51 1.62
N VAL A 17 -3.01 -8.37 1.49
CA VAL A 17 -3.95 -9.49 1.37
C VAL A 17 -4.93 -9.22 0.23
N ASN A 18 -5.29 -10.27 -0.51
CA ASN A 18 -6.37 -10.23 -1.48
C ASN A 18 -7.59 -10.89 -0.86
N LEU A 19 -8.71 -10.17 -0.86
CA LEU A 19 -9.91 -10.57 -0.15
C LEU A 19 -11.12 -10.56 -1.09
N PRO A 20 -11.83 -11.68 -1.26
CA PRO A 20 -13.10 -11.70 -1.98
C PRO A 20 -14.12 -10.70 -1.40
N LEU A 21 -14.95 -10.10 -2.25
CA LEU A 21 -15.87 -9.02 -1.85
C LEU A 21 -16.91 -9.45 -0.80
N ASP A 22 -17.26 -10.74 -0.75
CA ASP A 22 -18.23 -11.30 0.19
C ASP A 22 -17.69 -11.43 1.62
N VAL A 23 -16.36 -11.51 1.79
CA VAL A 23 -15.73 -11.58 3.12
C VAL A 23 -15.73 -10.21 3.82
N LEU A 24 -15.67 -9.11 3.06
CA LEU A 24 -15.77 -7.75 3.58
C LEU A 24 -16.80 -6.94 2.78
N PRO A 25 -18.11 -7.11 3.06
CA PRO A 25 -19.16 -6.47 2.28
C PRO A 25 -19.07 -4.94 2.26
N ASN A 26 -18.54 -4.34 3.33
CA ASN A 26 -18.35 -2.90 3.44
C ASN A 26 -16.97 -2.59 4.06
N LEU A 27 -16.30 -1.56 3.54
CA LEU A 27 -15.08 -1.05 4.17
C LEU A 27 -15.41 -0.34 5.50
N PRO A 28 -14.51 -0.39 6.49
CA PRO A 28 -14.66 0.38 7.72
C PRO A 28 -14.85 1.88 7.45
N PRO A 29 -15.59 2.63 8.30
CA PRO A 29 -15.92 4.04 8.05
C PRO A 29 -14.75 5.00 7.91
N CYS A 30 -13.54 4.60 8.32
CA CYS A 30 -12.34 5.42 8.22
C CYS A 30 -11.73 5.50 6.83
N PHE A 31 -12.21 4.69 5.90
CA PHE A 31 -11.68 4.64 4.54
C PHE A 31 -12.26 5.79 3.72
N GLU A 32 -11.35 6.63 3.22
CA GLU A 32 -11.68 7.76 2.35
C GLU A 32 -11.13 7.48 0.94
N GLU A 33 -11.93 7.75 -0.08
CA GLU A 33 -11.53 7.57 -1.48
C GLU A 33 -10.35 8.49 -1.80
N THR A 34 -9.36 7.99 -2.54
CA THR A 34 -8.14 8.74 -2.84
C THR A 34 -7.64 8.52 -4.26
N LEU A 35 -6.91 9.50 -4.79
CA LEU A 35 -6.13 9.35 -6.02
C LEU A 35 -4.64 9.08 -5.73
N LEU A 36 -4.25 9.00 -4.45
CA LEU A 36 -2.86 8.82 -4.04
C LEU A 36 -2.45 7.34 -4.07
N GLY A 37 -1.68 7.00 -5.11
CA GLY A 37 -1.15 5.66 -5.34
C GLY A 37 -1.38 5.24 -6.79
N ASP A 38 -0.63 4.24 -7.25
CA ASP A 38 -0.92 3.61 -8.53
C ASP A 38 -2.21 2.78 -8.40
N PRO A 39 -3.27 3.07 -9.19
CA PRO A 39 -4.52 2.33 -9.12
C PRO A 39 -4.39 0.90 -9.63
N LYS A 40 -3.37 0.55 -10.43
CA LYS A 40 -3.15 -0.81 -10.95
C LYS A 40 -4.39 -1.46 -11.60
N GLY A 41 -5.24 -0.66 -12.24
CA GLY A 41 -6.49 -1.14 -12.85
C GLY A 41 -7.66 -1.29 -11.89
N ALA A 42 -7.49 -0.96 -10.61
CA ALA A 42 -8.59 -0.86 -9.66
C ALA A 42 -9.58 0.23 -10.06
N LYS A 43 -10.86 -0.03 -9.81
CA LYS A 43 -11.94 0.92 -10.07
C LYS A 43 -11.90 2.10 -9.13
N LYS A 44 -11.53 1.82 -7.88
CA LYS A 44 -11.43 2.78 -6.78
C LYS A 44 -10.32 2.38 -5.86
N GLN A 45 -9.79 3.36 -5.13
CA GLN A 45 -8.85 3.10 -4.07
C GLN A 45 -9.14 4.01 -2.88
N PHE A 46 -8.91 3.49 -1.69
CA PHE A 46 -9.25 4.13 -0.43
C PHE A 46 -8.09 4.06 0.53
N ARG A 47 -7.94 5.07 1.38
CA ARG A 47 -6.97 5.06 2.47
C ARG A 47 -7.64 5.30 3.80
N CYS A 48 -7.16 4.61 4.82
CA CYS A 48 -7.56 4.80 6.21
C CYS A 48 -6.31 5.15 7.04
N TYR A 49 -6.51 5.54 8.30
CA TYR A 49 -5.43 5.83 9.23
C TYR A 49 -4.48 4.64 9.41
N HIS A 50 -3.26 4.88 9.90
CA HIS A 50 -2.20 3.88 10.05
C HIS A 50 -1.70 3.20 8.76
N GLY A 51 -1.76 3.87 7.60
CA GLY A 51 -1.13 3.37 6.37
C GLY A 51 -1.93 2.30 5.63
N TYR A 52 -3.19 2.09 6.00
CA TYR A 52 -4.06 1.18 5.24
C TYR A 52 -4.43 1.76 3.88
N HIS A 53 -4.28 0.95 2.85
CA HIS A 53 -4.64 1.29 1.47
C HIS A 53 -5.40 0.12 0.85
N VAL A 54 -6.60 0.37 0.35
CA VAL A 54 -7.45 -0.62 -0.30
C VAL A 54 -7.60 -0.25 -1.76
N ARG A 55 -7.41 -1.22 -2.65
CA ARG A 55 -7.85 -1.15 -4.04
C ARG A 55 -9.07 -2.05 -4.23
N VAL A 56 -10.06 -1.55 -4.97
CA VAL A 56 -11.30 -2.27 -5.26
C VAL A 56 -11.32 -2.68 -6.73
N TYR A 57 -11.38 -3.98 -6.98
CA TYR A 57 -11.54 -4.59 -8.30
C TYR A 57 -12.97 -5.13 -8.47
N ASP A 58 -13.24 -5.77 -9.59
CA ASP A 58 -14.55 -6.37 -9.89
C ASP A 58 -14.93 -7.51 -8.95
N ASP A 59 -13.95 -8.26 -8.47
CA ASP A 59 -14.12 -9.54 -7.79
C ASP A 59 -13.44 -9.61 -6.41
N HIS A 60 -12.58 -8.66 -6.08
CA HIS A 60 -11.84 -8.64 -4.81
C HIS A 60 -11.41 -7.25 -4.37
N TYR A 61 -11.01 -7.17 -3.10
CA TYR A 61 -10.18 -6.11 -2.53
C TYR A 61 -8.71 -6.54 -2.51
N GLU A 62 -7.80 -5.63 -2.85
CA GLU A 62 -6.39 -5.75 -2.52
C GLU A 62 -6.11 -4.76 -1.39
N ILE A 63 -5.76 -5.25 -0.20
CA ILE A 63 -5.60 -4.43 1.02
C ILE A 63 -4.14 -4.45 1.44
N HIS A 64 -3.53 -3.28 1.52
CA HIS A 64 -2.14 -3.06 1.92
C HIS A 64 -2.07 -2.38 3.28
N ALA A 65 -1.08 -2.76 4.08
CA ALA A 65 -0.72 -2.11 5.33
C ALA A 65 0.68 -1.50 5.21
N ASP A 66 0.73 -0.22 4.83
CA ASP A 66 1.98 0.55 4.81
C ASP A 66 2.46 0.78 6.25
N LYS A 67 3.77 0.61 6.51
CA LYS A 67 4.38 0.93 7.80
C LYS A 67 4.34 2.43 8.06
N PHE A 68 4.55 3.23 7.02
CA PHE A 68 4.46 4.68 7.05
C PHE A 68 3.46 5.18 6.02
N ASP A 69 2.45 5.91 6.49
CA ASP A 69 1.45 6.52 5.62
C ASP A 69 2.12 7.59 4.73
N PRO A 70 2.04 7.49 3.39
CA PRO A 70 2.65 8.45 2.48
C PRO A 70 2.09 9.88 2.64
N ARG A 71 0.88 10.03 3.18
CA ARG A 71 0.26 11.35 3.44
C ARG A 71 0.90 12.07 4.62
N ILE A 72 1.45 11.32 5.57
CA ILE A 72 2.00 11.82 6.83
C ILE A 72 3.53 11.84 6.78
N SER A 73 4.15 10.77 6.27
CA SER A 73 5.60 10.57 6.29
C SER A 73 6.11 10.05 4.96
N PRO A 74 6.06 10.86 3.88
CA PRO A 74 6.40 10.43 2.52
C PRO A 74 7.84 9.92 2.39
N ALA A 75 8.80 10.54 3.10
CA ALA A 75 10.19 10.11 3.07
C ALA A 75 10.40 8.71 3.70
N LEU A 76 9.72 8.43 4.82
CA LEU A 76 9.79 7.12 5.47
C LEU A 76 9.05 6.05 4.64
N HIS A 77 7.91 6.41 4.05
CA HIS A 77 7.19 5.54 3.12
C HIS A 77 8.07 5.14 1.93
N LEU A 78 8.71 6.13 1.29
CA LEU A 78 9.64 5.89 0.19
C LEU A 78 10.77 4.93 0.59
N MET A 79 11.32 5.10 1.79
CA MET A 79 12.44 4.32 2.31
C MET A 79 12.11 2.89 2.72
N PHE A 80 10.92 2.65 3.29
CA PHE A 80 10.60 1.38 3.94
C PHE A 80 9.45 0.60 3.29
N ASP A 81 8.54 1.28 2.59
CA ASP A 81 7.32 0.67 2.07
C ASP A 81 7.35 0.45 0.56
N THR A 82 8.21 1.18 -0.17
CA THR A 82 8.33 1.08 -1.63
C THR A 82 9.68 0.51 -2.08
N PRO A 83 9.73 -0.18 -3.24
CA PRO A 83 11.00 -0.61 -3.83
C PRO A 83 11.77 0.55 -4.48
N LEU A 84 11.18 1.74 -4.58
CA LEU A 84 11.72 2.85 -5.37
C LEU A 84 13.10 3.30 -4.87
N MET A 85 13.35 3.29 -3.56
CA MET A 85 14.70 3.61 -3.06
C MET A 85 15.76 2.63 -3.54
N GLY A 86 15.44 1.34 -3.61
CA GLY A 86 16.35 0.34 -4.18
C GLY A 86 16.65 0.61 -5.66
N VAL A 87 15.62 0.99 -6.42
CA VAL A 87 15.77 1.38 -7.83
C VAL A 87 16.64 2.62 -7.98
N ILE A 88 16.42 3.65 -7.16
CA ILE A 88 17.22 4.89 -7.18
C ILE A 88 18.70 4.58 -6.88
N VAL A 89 18.98 3.82 -5.81
CA VAL A 89 20.34 3.44 -5.44
C VAL A 89 20.99 2.61 -6.55
N GLY A 90 20.26 1.62 -7.09
CA GLY A 90 20.74 0.80 -8.19
C GLY A 90 21.08 1.61 -9.43
N TYR A 91 20.23 2.58 -9.79
CA TYR A 91 20.48 3.47 -10.92
C TYR A 91 21.71 4.36 -10.72
N VAL A 92 21.88 4.96 -9.53
CA VAL A 92 23.05 5.78 -9.20
C VAL A 92 24.34 4.95 -9.26
N LEU A 93 24.33 3.74 -8.71
CA LEU A 93 25.47 2.83 -8.76
C LEU A 93 25.77 2.39 -10.20
N PHE A 94 24.74 2.05 -10.97
CA PHE A 94 24.89 1.68 -12.38
C PHE A 94 25.52 2.83 -13.18
N LYS A 95 25.01 4.06 -13.03
CA LYS A 95 25.59 5.26 -13.66
C LYS A 95 27.04 5.48 -13.25
N LYS A 96 27.40 5.24 -11.99
CA LYS A 96 28.77 5.40 -11.51
C LYS A 96 29.73 4.34 -12.07
N LEU A 97 29.25 3.13 -12.30
CA LEU A 97 30.06 1.99 -12.72
C LEU A 97 30.16 1.84 -14.25
N PHE A 98 29.11 2.26 -14.97
CA PHE A 98 28.93 1.99 -16.40
C PHE A 98 28.51 3.21 -17.22
N GLY A 99 28.22 4.34 -16.58
CA GLY A 99 28.02 5.60 -17.29
C GLY A 99 29.37 6.22 -17.59
N GLU A 100 29.65 6.48 -18.87
CA GLU A 100 30.76 7.35 -19.30
C GLU A 100 30.68 8.74 -18.65
#